data_AF-A0A377XQQ2-F1
#
_entry.id   AF-A0A377XQQ2-F1
#
_cell.length_a   1.000
_cell.length_b   1.000
_cell.length_c   1.000
_cell.angle_alpha   90.00
_cell.angle_beta   90.00
_cell.angle_gamma   90.00
#
_symmetry.space_group_name_H-M   'P 1'
#
loop_
_entity.id
_entity.type
_entity.pdbx_description
1 polymer ?
#
loop_
_entity_poly.entity_id
_entity_poly.type
_entity_poly.pdbx_seq_one_letter_code
_entity_poly.pdbx_strand_id
1 'polypeptide(L)' 'MIEFSDDSIELRQREIASRHGIRLTNHSLYLYGHCAEGDCREDEHAHDAVEK' A
#
# COMPACT_ATOMS: atom_id res chain seq x y z
N MET A 1 2.00 1.94 11.53
CA MET A 1 1.50 2.42 10.22
C MET A 1 2.69 2.43 9.29
N ILE A 2 2.55 1.88 8.07
CA ILE A 2 3.67 1.74 7.14
C ILE A 2 3.33 2.54 5.88
N GLU A 3 4.26 3.37 5.44
CA GLU A 3 4.17 4.08 4.16
C GLU A 3 4.89 3.27 3.09
N PHE A 4 4.26 3.10 1.93
CA PHE A 4 4.85 2.39 0.80
C PHE A 4 4.51 3.09 -0.52
N SER A 5 5.37 2.87 -1.51
CA SER A 5 5.14 3.26 -2.90
C SER A 5 5.43 2.05 -3.78
N ASP A 6 4.52 1.76 -4.72
CA ASP A 6 4.66 0.66 -5.66
C ASP A 6 4.25 1.13 -7.06
N ASP A 7 5.21 1.13 -7.99
CA ASP A 7 5.02 1.65 -9.34
C ASP A 7 3.92 0.92 -10.12
N SER A 8 3.69 -0.37 -9.83
CA SER A 8 2.69 -1.17 -10.52
C SER A 8 1.27 -0.78 -10.09
N ILE A 9 1.09 -0.49 -8.80
CA ILE A 9 -0.17 0.01 -8.24
C ILE A 9 -0.47 1.40 -8.80
N GLU A 10 0.53 2.27 -8.81
CA GLU A 10 0.43 3.64 -9.35
C GLU A 10 0.05 3.64 -10.83
N LEU A 11 0.71 2.79 -11.64
CA LEU A 11 0.40 2.64 -13.05
C LEU A 11 -1.05 2.16 -13.23
N ARG A 12 -1.46 1.15 -12.45
CA ARG A 12 -2.80 0.59 -12.56
C ARG A 12 -3.89 1.60 -12.22
N GLN A 13 -3.69 2.41 -11.18
CA GLN A 13 -4.63 3.47 -10.80
C GLN A 13 -4.80 4.51 -11.93
N ARG A 14 -3.69 4.92 -12.56
CA ARG A 14 -3.72 5.84 -13.72
C ARG A 14 -4.44 5.24 -14.94
N GLU A 15 -4.17 3.97 -15.24
CA GLU A 15 -4.83 3.28 -16.36
C GLU A 15 -6.34 3.19 -16.17
N ILE A 16 -6.79 2.82 -14.98
CA ILE A 16 -8.22 2.72 -14.66
C ILE A 16 -8.87 4.09 -14.79
N ALA A 17 -8.26 5.15 -14.23
CA ALA A 17 -8.79 6.51 -14.35
C ALA A 17 -8.91 6.94 -15.83
N SER A 18 -7.87 6.70 -16.63
CA SER A 18 -7.87 7.00 -18.07
C SER A 18 -8.98 6.28 -18.83
N ARG A 19 -9.22 4.99 -18.54
CA ARG A 19 -10.30 4.21 -19.16
C ARG A 19 -11.70 4.78 -18.90
N HIS A 20 -11.88 5.48 -17.79
CA HIS A 20 -13.14 6.13 -17.42
C HIS A 20 -13.17 7.63 -17.74
N GLY A 21 -12.18 8.15 -18.48
CA GLY A 21 -12.10 9.57 -18.82
C GLY A 21 -11.81 10.48 -17.63
N ILE A 22 -11.23 9.94 -16.56
CA ILE A 22 -10.91 10.66 -15.32
C ILE A 22 -9.44 11.05 -15.34
N ARG A 23 -9.16 12.32 -15.04
CA ARG A 23 -7.80 12.80 -14.77
C ARG A 23 -7.56 12.85 -13.26
N LEU A 24 -6.68 11.99 -12.76
CA LEU A 24 -6.27 12.03 -11.36
C LEU A 24 -5.44 13.29 -11.08
N THR A 25 -5.78 14.00 -10.01
CA THR A 25 -5.01 15.13 -9.48
C THR A 25 -4.22 14.73 -8.24
N ASN A 26 -4.74 13.77 -7.47
CA ASN A 26 -4.09 13.13 -6.35
C ASN A 26 -4.79 11.79 -6.07
N HIS A 27 -4.17 10.94 -5.25
CA HIS A 27 -4.78 9.70 -4.77
C HIS A 27 -4.12 9.26 -3.46
N SER A 28 -4.81 8.41 -2.71
CA SER A 28 -4.30 7.81 -1.48
C SER A 28 -4.84 6.39 -1.38
N LEU A 29 -3.95 5.44 -1.07
CA LEU A 29 -4.30 4.04 -0.90
C LEU A 29 -4.03 3.64 0.55
N TYR A 30 -5.06 3.13 1.22
CA TYR A 30 -4.95 2.59 2.56
C TYR A 30 -5.30 1.11 2.53
N LEU A 31 -4.41 0.30 3.08
CA LEU A 31 -4.61 -1.13 3.26
C LEU A 31 -4.75 -1.41 4.76
N TYR A 32 -5.76 -2.17 5.12
CA TYR A 32 -6.04 -2.56 6.50
C TYR A 32 -5.90 -4.07 6.61
N GLY A 33 -5.21 -4.51 7.67
CA GLY A 33 -4.99 -5.92 7.94
C GLY A 33 -4.54 -6.12 9.37
N HIS A 34 -4.41 -7.39 9.74
CA HIS A 34 -3.77 -7.81 10.97
C HIS A 34 -2.35 -8.26 10.67
N CYS A 35 -1.47 -8.20 11.67
CA CYS A 35 -0.15 -8.82 11.60
C CYS A 35 -0.29 -10.28 11.22
N ALA A 36 0.49 -10.72 10.23
CA ALA A 36 0.53 -12.12 9.85
C ALA A 36 1.27 -12.95 10.92
N GLU A 37 2.28 -12.35 11.56
CA GLU A 37 3.09 -12.95 12.61
C GLU A 37 3.29 -11.93 13.74
N GLY A 38 3.28 -12.39 14.99
CA GLY A 38 3.44 -11.54 16.18
C GLY A 38 2.27 -10.61 16.49
N ASP A 39 2.34 -9.94 17.65
CA ASP A 39 1.46 -8.81 17.98
C ASP A 39 2.23 -7.51 17.77
N CYS A 40 1.85 -6.76 16.74
CA CYS A 40 2.54 -5.52 16.39
C CYS A 40 2.18 -4.34 17.28
N ARG A 41 1.36 -4.57 18.31
CA ARG A 41 1.24 -3.65 19.45
C ARG A 41 2.38 -3.83 20.43
N GLU A 42 2.97 -5.02 20.50
CA GLU A 42 4.04 -5.35 21.44
C GLU A 42 5.42 -5.24 20.79
N ASP A 43 5.52 -5.52 19.48
CA ASP A 43 6.76 -5.41 18.70
C ASP A 43 6.57 -4.61 17.40
N GLU A 44 7.21 -3.45 17.33
CA GLU A 44 7.17 -2.55 16.17
C GLU A 44 7.81 -3.18 14.91
N HIS A 45 8.72 -4.16 15.07
CA HIS A 45 9.43 -4.84 13.99
C HIS A 45 8.74 -6.12 13.52
N ALA A 46 7.61 -6.52 14.12
CA ALA A 46 6.85 -7.71 13.71
C ALA A 46 6.27 -7.60 12.28
N HIS A 47 6.31 -6.40 11.70
CA HIS A 47 5.91 -6.13 10.32
C HIS A 47 7.07 -5.89 9.36
N ASP A 48 8.32 -5.93 9.83
CA ASP A 48 9.47 -5.74 8.97
C ASP A 48 9.64 -6.98 8.09
N ALA A 49 9.69 -6.76 6.78
CA ALA A 49 10.02 -7.83 5.87
C ALA A 49 11.41 -8.36 6.22
N VAL A 50 11.53 -9.68 6.49
CA VAL A 50 12.83 -10.33 6.55
C VAL A 50 13.39 -10.28 5.13
N GLU A 51 14.18 -9.25 4.82
CA GLU A 51 14.94 -9.21 3.57
C GLU A 51 15.85 -10.44 3.57
N LYS A 52 15.59 -11.36 2.64
CA LYS A 52 16.31 -12.62 2.52
C LYS A 52 17.06 -12.67 1.20
#